data_AF-A0A7C7MWA6-F1
#
_entry.id   AF-A0A7C7MWA6-F1
#
_cell.length_a   1.000
_cell.length_b   1.000
_cell.length_c   1.000
_cell.angle_alpha   90.00
_cell.angle_beta   90.00
_cell.angle_gamma   90.00
#
_symmetry.space_group_name_H-M   'P 1'
#
loop_
_entity.id
_entity.type
_entity.pdbx_description
1 polymer ?
#
loop_
_entity_poly.entity_id
_entity_poly.type
_entity_poly.pdbx_seq_one_letter_code
_entity_poly.pdbx_strand_id
1 'polypeptide(L)' 'MEIKNSFWLVKQEPSKYSWETFLKDGETYWDGVRNYQARNNLQSMKKGDLVFFYHSVIGKEIKGIA' A
#
# COMPACT_ATOMS: atom_id res chain seq x y z
N MET A 1 16.97 18.29 11.53
CA MET A 1 15.84 17.53 12.07
C MET A 1 15.85 16.17 11.41
N GLU A 2 15.82 15.10 12.19
CA GLU A 2 15.70 13.74 11.66
C GLU A 2 14.26 13.55 11.18
N ILE A 3 14.05 13.33 9.88
CA ILE A 3 12.74 13.00 9.36
C ILE A 3 12.50 11.54 9.72
N LYS A 4 11.59 11.31 10.67
CA LYS A 4 11.20 9.96 11.07
C LYS A 4 10.11 9.47 10.12
N ASN A 5 10.50 8.77 9.05
CA ASN A 5 9.56 8.16 8.12
C ASN A 5 8.88 6.97 8.80
N SER A 6 7.54 6.91 8.72
CA SER A 6 6.81 5.70 9.06
C SER A 6 6.89 4.72 7.89
N PHE A 7 6.80 3.44 8.21
CA PHE A 7 6.73 2.36 7.21
C PHE A 7 5.38 1.70 7.27
N TRP A 8 4.82 1.42 6.11
CA TRP A 8 3.49 0.83 5.97
C TRP A 8 3.53 -0.39 5.07
N LEU A 9 2.52 -1.24 5.20
CA LEU A 9 2.28 -2.35 4.28
C LEU A 9 0.81 -2.33 3.89
N VAL A 10 0.55 -2.28 2.58
CA VAL A 10 -0.79 -2.36 2.02
C VAL A 10 -0.96 -3.70 1.31
N LYS A 11 -2.15 -4.28 1.42
CA LYS A 11 -2.47 -5.60 0.87
C LYS A 11 -3.43 -5.44 -0.30
N GLN A 12 -3.09 -6.03 -1.44
CA GLN A 12 -3.99 -6.06 -2.60
C GLN A 12 -4.02 -7.43 -3.25
N GLU A 13 -5.20 -7.85 -3.66
CA GLU A 13 -5.36 -9.08 -4.43
C GLU A 13 -4.93 -8.83 -5.89
N PRO A 14 -3.94 -9.57 -6.42
CA PRO A 14 -3.36 -9.26 -7.73
C PRO A 14 -4.34 -9.43 -8.89
N SER A 15 -5.38 -10.26 -8.72
CA SER A 15 -6.45 -10.44 -9.70
C SER A 15 -7.33 -9.19 -9.87
N LYS A 16 -7.36 -8.30 -8.86
CA LYS A 16 -8.16 -7.06 -8.88
C LYS A 16 -7.34 -5.85 -9.27
N TYR A 17 -6.13 -5.73 -8.72
CA TYR A 17 -5.19 -4.68 -9.08
C TYR A 17 -3.77 -5.14 -8.76
N SER A 18 -2.95 -5.37 -9.80
CA SER A 18 -1.62 -5.95 -9.63
C SER A 18 -0.54 -4.88 -9.46
N TRP A 19 0.66 -5.33 -9.09
CA TRP A 19 1.82 -4.43 -8.97
C TRP A 19 2.22 -3.88 -10.34
N GLU A 20 2.10 -4.70 -11.38
CA GLU A 20 2.39 -4.33 -12.77
C GLU A 20 1.40 -3.28 -13.29
N THR A 21 0.13 -3.34 -12.87
CA THR A 21 -0.84 -2.28 -13.15
C THR A 21 -0.46 -1.00 -12.42
N PHE A 22 -0.15 -1.08 -11.12
CA PHE A 22 0.32 0.07 -10.35
C PHE A 22 1.54 0.77 -10.98
N LEU A 23 2.53 0.01 -11.45
CA LEU A 23 3.70 0.56 -12.13
C LEU A 23 3.35 1.28 -13.45
N LYS A 24 2.34 0.80 -14.18
CA LYS A 24 1.87 1.45 -15.42
C LYS A 24 1.12 2.74 -15.13
N ASP A 25 0.31 2.75 -14.08
CA ASP A 25 -0.51 3.89 -13.68
C ASP A 25 0.33 4.98 -12.98
N GLY A 26 1.45 4.58 -12.34
CA GLY A 26 2.40 5.47 -11.66
C GLY A 26 1.94 5.92 -10.28
N GLU A 27 0.64 6.13 -10.08
CA GLU A 27 0.01 6.36 -8.79
C GLU A 27 -1.41 5.79 -8.76
N THR A 28 -1.96 5.62 -7.55
CA THR A 28 -3.35 5.17 -7.39
C THR A 28 -3.93 5.68 -6.07
N TYR A 29 -5.26 5.63 -5.95
CA TYR A 29 -5.94 5.88 -4.69
C TYR A 29 -6.14 4.56 -3.92
N TRP A 30 -6.04 4.60 -2.60
CA TRP A 30 -6.25 3.42 -1.76
C TRP A 30 -7.64 3.40 -1.14
N ASP A 31 -8.62 2.90 -1.90
CA ASP A 31 -10.02 2.82 -1.47
C ASP A 31 -10.39 1.43 -0.92
N GLY A 32 -11.69 1.13 -0.83
CA GLY A 32 -12.17 -0.21 -0.46
C GLY A 32 -11.95 -0.63 1.00
N VAL A 33 -11.20 0.14 1.80
CA VAL A 33 -10.94 -0.19 3.21
C VAL A 33 -12.22 -0.09 4.06
N ARG A 34 -12.62 -1.21 4.66
CA ARG A 34 -13.77 -1.31 5.57
C ARG A 34 -13.38 -1.67 7.00
N ASN A 35 -12.11 -1.96 7.25
CA ASN A 35 -11.60 -2.19 8.59
C ASN A 35 -11.23 -0.87 9.27
N TYR A 36 -11.78 -0.60 10.45
CA TYR A 36 -11.58 0.67 11.16
C TYR A 36 -10.11 0.94 11.51
N GLN A 37 -9.36 -0.08 11.94
CA GLN A 37 -7.93 0.10 12.25
C GLN A 37 -7.12 0.42 11.00
N ALA A 38 -7.35 -0.30 9.90
CA ALA A 38 -6.68 -0.03 8.63
C ALA A 38 -6.99 1.37 8.09
N ARG A 39 -8.24 1.83 8.24
CA ARG A 39 -8.63 3.22 7.92
C ARG A 39 -7.86 4.22 8.76
N ASN A 40 -7.77 4.01 10.08
CA ASN A 40 -7.05 4.90 10.97
C ASN A 40 -5.53 4.90 10.66
N ASN A 41 -4.97 3.76 10.23
CA ASN A 41 -3.59 3.68 9.75
C ASN A 41 -3.40 4.52 8.48
N LEU A 42 -4.28 4.40 7.48
CA LEU A 42 -4.24 5.24 6.26
C LEU A 42 -4.31 6.73 6.59
N GLN A 43 -5.17 7.12 7.53
CA GLN A 43 -5.28 8.51 8.00
C GLN A 43 -4.01 9.02 8.71
N SER A 44 -3.19 8.11 9.24
CA SER A 44 -1.95 8.44 9.94
C SER A 44 -0.73 8.52 9.01
N MET A 45 -0.87 8.06 7.75
CA MET A 45 0.20 8.13 6.75
C MET A 45 0.49 9.58 6.38
N LYS A 46 1.76 9.87 6.14
CA LYS A 46 2.23 11.19 5.69
C LYS A 46 2.89 11.07 4.32
N LYS A 47 2.88 12.18 3.56
CA LYS A 47 3.64 12.24 2.30
C LYS A 47 5.11 11.94 2.58
N GLY A 48 5.68 11.01 1.80
CA GLY A 48 7.07 10.55 1.96
C GLY A 48 7.24 9.33 2.86
N ASP A 49 6.21 8.88 3.57
CA ASP A 49 6.24 7.55 4.21
C ASP A 49 6.36 6.45 3.14
N LEU A 50 7.12 5.40 3.44
CA LEU A 50 7.35 4.29 2.51
C LEU A 50 6.30 3.20 2.71
N VAL A 51 5.81 2.64 1.60
CA VAL A 51 4.72 1.67 1.59
C VAL A 51 5.13 0.39 0.85
N PHE A 52 5.16 -0.74 1.54
CA PHE A 52 5.30 -2.05 0.91
C PHE A 52 3.98 -2.47 0.25
N PHE A 53 4.02 -2.79 -1.04
CA PHE A 53 2.89 -3.35 -1.77
C PHE A 53 2.93 -4.88 -1.69
N TYR A 54 1.97 -5.46 -0.96
CA TYR A 54 1.88 -6.90 -0.72
C TYR A 54 0.75 -7.53 -1.52
N HIS A 55 1.07 -8.53 -2.34
CA HIS A 55 0.09 -9.39 -2.99
C HIS A 55 -0.55 -10.31 -1.95
N SER A 56 -1.88 -10.31 -1.90
CA SER A 56 -2.67 -11.08 -0.93
C SER A 56 -3.57 -12.09 -1.62
N VAL A 57 -4.08 -13.06 -0.85
CA VAL A 57 -4.84 -14.24 -1.34
C VAL A 57 -3.98 -15.20 -2.17
N ILE A 58 -3.46 -14.76 -3.32
CA ILE A 58 -2.61 -15.51 -4.26
C ILE A 58 -1.26 -14.80 -4.38
N GLY A 59 -0.16 -15.55 -4.53
CA GLY A 59 1.18 -14.97 -4.72
C GLY A 59 1.61 -14.10 -3.54
N LYS A 60 1.50 -14.64 -2.32
CA LYS A 60 1.63 -13.95 -1.02
C LYS A 60 3.02 -13.37 -0.72
N GLU A 61 3.41 -12.32 -1.43
CA GLU A 61 4.75 -11.72 -1.35
C GLU A 61 4.72 -10.19 -1.44
N ILE A 62 5.81 -9.55 -1.02
CA ILE A 62 6.03 -8.11 -1.26
C ILE A 62 6.54 -7.95 -2.69
N LYS A 63 5.85 -7.14 -3.50
CA LYS A 63 6.23 -6.90 -4.90
C LYS A 63 7.08 -5.66 -5.11
N GLY A 64 6.98 -4.70 -4.20
CA GLY A 64 7.77 -3.48 -4.28
C GLY A 64 7.47 -2.50 -3.15
N ILE A 65 8.10 -1.34 -3.28
CA ILE A 65 7.96 -0.20 -2.38
C ILE A 65 7.43 0.97 -3.20
N ALA A 66 6.42 1.65 -2.68
CA ALA A 66 5.85 2.90 -3.19
C ALA A 66 6.12 4.05 -2.21
#